data_AF-A0A4C1TP30-F1
#
_entry.id   AF-A0A4C1TP30-F1
#
_cell.length_a   1.000
_cell.length_b   1.000
_cell.length_c   1.000
_cell.angle_alpha   90.00
_cell.angle_beta   90.00
_cell.angle_gamma   90.00
#
_symmetry.space_group_name_H-M   'P 1'
#
loop_
_entity.id
_entity.type
_entity.pdbx_description
1 polymer ?
#
loop_
_entity_poly.entity_id
_entity_poly.type
_entity_poly.pdbx_seq_one_letter_code
_entity_poly.pdbx_strand_id
1 'polypeptide(L)'
;MKFDSSVNKNIIELPEFYPDKNNVDVRSWITAVDICMAGGPVQGTSLMIALCRTLKGQACTWLSLISFYDMTWSELKKNFIARFECPVTPAAFLIDMNNGFPVENQCIAAYSAGLMTSVMSPWKNFTTE
;
A
#
# COMPACT_ATOMS: atom_id res chain seq x y z
N MET A 1 -26.95 -31.09 -25.14
CA MET A 1 -26.62 -29.66 -25.37
C MET A 1 -25.20 -29.44 -24.87
N LYS A 2 -24.26 -29.16 -25.79
CA LYS A 2 -22.88 -28.82 -25.47
C LYS A 2 -22.87 -27.37 -24.98
N PHE A 3 -22.44 -27.13 -23.75
CA PHE A 3 -22.10 -25.80 -23.29
C PHE A 3 -20.68 -25.51 -23.75
N ASP A 4 -20.56 -24.85 -24.90
CA ASP A 4 -19.37 -24.08 -25.22
C ASP A 4 -19.79 -22.61 -25.25
N SER A 5 -19.26 -21.85 -24.32
CA SER A 5 -19.25 -20.39 -24.32
C SER A 5 -18.07 -20.01 -23.43
N SER A 6 -16.91 -19.92 -24.06
CA SER A 6 -15.68 -19.38 -23.51
C SER A 6 -15.93 -18.04 -22.82
N VAL A 7 -16.20 -18.06 -21.51
CA VAL A 7 -16.06 -16.88 -20.67
C VAL A 7 -14.58 -16.81 -20.31
N ASN A 8 -13.75 -16.37 -21.27
CA ASN A 8 -12.49 -15.73 -20.94
C ASN A 8 -12.83 -14.39 -20.28
N LYS A 9 -13.33 -14.45 -19.04
CA LYS A 9 -13.26 -13.33 -18.11
C LYS A 9 -11.77 -13.09 -17.96
N ASN A 10 -11.26 -11.95 -18.43
CA ASN A 10 -9.92 -11.49 -18.13
C ASN A 10 -9.76 -11.44 -16.60
N ILE A 11 -9.34 -12.55 -16.01
CA ILE A 11 -8.96 -12.61 -14.61
C ILE A 11 -7.63 -11.88 -14.56
N ILE A 12 -7.69 -10.61 -14.20
CA ILE A 12 -6.48 -9.85 -13.91
C ILE A 12 -5.90 -10.47 -12.64
N GLU A 13 -4.80 -11.21 -12.81
CA GLU A 13 -4.02 -11.71 -11.70
C GLU A 13 -3.26 -10.53 -11.10
N LEU A 14 -3.74 -10.06 -9.96
CA LEU A 14 -3.04 -9.06 -9.18
C LEU A 14 -2.12 -9.76 -8.16
N PRO A 15 -1.01 -9.14 -7.75
CA PRO A 15 -0.20 -9.65 -6.67
C PRO A 15 -1.00 -9.67 -5.36
N GLU A 16 -0.76 -10.66 -4.49
CA GLU A 16 -1.39 -10.70 -3.17
C GLU A 16 -0.85 -9.59 -2.26
N PHE A 17 -1.74 -8.96 -1.50
CA PHE A 17 -1.40 -8.01 -0.46
C PHE A 17 -1.85 -8.52 0.89
N TYR A 18 -0.91 -8.68 1.81
CA TYR A 18 -1.20 -9.13 3.15
C TYR A 18 -0.51 -8.23 4.18
N PRO A 19 -1.20 -7.20 4.69
CA PRO A 19 -0.59 -6.19 5.56
C PRO A 19 -0.15 -6.75 6.93
N ASP A 20 -0.64 -7.93 7.32
CA ASP A 20 -0.31 -8.54 8.61
C ASP A 20 1.05 -9.29 8.57
N LYS A 21 1.71 -9.38 7.41
CA LYS A 21 3.10 -9.87 7.29
C LYS A 21 4.08 -8.72 7.57
N ASN A 22 5.18 -9.03 8.24
CA ASN A 22 6.27 -8.07 8.44
C ASN A 22 6.88 -7.66 7.08
N ASN A 23 7.23 -6.38 6.96
CA ASN A 23 7.98 -5.80 5.84
C ASN A 23 7.22 -5.70 4.50
N VAL A 24 5.91 -5.50 4.55
CA VAL A 24 5.08 -5.33 3.34
C VAL A 24 5.23 -3.90 2.81
N ASP A 25 5.84 -3.77 1.63
CA ASP A 25 5.94 -2.48 0.94
C ASP A 25 4.66 -2.20 0.12
N VAL A 26 3.84 -1.30 0.66
CA VAL A 26 2.59 -0.84 0.07
C VAL A 26 2.83 -0.16 -1.27
N ARG A 27 3.91 0.62 -1.43
CA ARG A 27 4.21 1.32 -2.69
C ARG A 27 4.60 0.35 -3.79
N SER A 28 5.42 -0.65 -3.46
CA SER A 28 5.78 -1.71 -4.41
C SER A 28 4.55 -2.48 -4.88
N TRP A 29 3.61 -2.79 -3.98
CA TRP A 29 2.37 -3.46 -4.35
C TRP A 29 1.48 -2.61 -5.25
N ILE A 30 1.26 -1.33 -4.89
CA ILE A 30 0.48 -0.39 -5.72
C ILE A 30 1.07 -0.28 -7.13
N THR A 31 2.39 -0.16 -7.23
CA THR A 31 3.09 -0.04 -8.52
C THR A 31 2.87 -1.28 -9.38
N ALA A 32 2.95 -2.48 -8.79
CA ALA A 32 2.68 -3.71 -9.50
C ALA A 32 1.22 -3.79 -9.99
N VAL A 33 0.26 -3.37 -9.17
CA VAL A 33 -1.15 -3.30 -9.58
C VAL A 33 -1.36 -2.28 -10.69
N ASP A 34 -0.73 -1.10 -10.63
CA ASP A 34 -0.80 -0.10 -11.69
C ASP A 34 -0.30 -0.65 -13.04
N ILE A 35 0.78 -1.44 -13.04
CA ILE A 35 1.31 -2.10 -14.25
C ILE A 35 0.29 -3.10 -14.80
N CYS A 36 -0.32 -3.92 -13.93
CA CYS A 36 -1.36 -4.87 -14.33
C CYS A 36 -2.62 -4.17 -14.88
N MET A 37 -2.95 -3.00 -14.35
CA MET A 37 -4.12 -2.20 -14.74
C MET A 37 -3.88 -1.38 -16.01
N ALA A 38 -2.62 -1.13 -16.39
CA ALA A 38 -2.26 -0.38 -17.59
C ALA A 38 -2.70 -1.09 -18.90
N GLY A 39 -2.85 -2.42 -18.87
CA GLY A 39 -3.31 -3.22 -20.03
C GLY A 39 -4.82 -3.19 -20.28
N GLY A 40 -5.60 -2.60 -19.37
CA GLY A 40 -7.07 -2.51 -19.50
C GLY A 40 -7.71 -2.11 -18.17
N PRO A 41 -8.28 -0.89 -18.04
CA PRO A 41 -8.85 -0.43 -16.79
C PRO A 41 -10.09 -1.25 -16.42
N VAL A 42 -9.99 -2.10 -15.39
CA VAL A 42 -11.15 -2.72 -14.77
C VAL A 42 -11.80 -1.75 -13.80
N GLN A 43 -13.13 -1.69 -13.85
CA GLN A 43 -13.95 -0.80 -13.04
C GLN A 43 -15.06 -1.59 -12.33
N GLY A 44 -15.62 -1.00 -11.27
CA GLY A 44 -16.77 -1.52 -10.55
C GLY A 44 -16.58 -2.96 -10.07
N THR A 45 -17.52 -3.84 -10.42
CA THR A 45 -17.56 -5.21 -9.90
C THR A 45 -16.35 -6.07 -10.29
N SER A 46 -15.78 -5.87 -11.49
CA SER A 46 -14.59 -6.63 -11.93
C SER A 46 -13.36 -6.26 -11.13
N LEU A 47 -13.21 -4.98 -10.80
CA LEU A 47 -12.14 -4.48 -9.92
C LEU A 47 -12.32 -5.04 -8.50
N MET A 48 -13.53 -4.99 -7.97
CA MET A 48 -13.84 -5.50 -6.63
C MET A 48 -13.53 -6.99 -6.51
N ILE A 49 -13.92 -7.80 -7.51
CA ILE A 49 -13.63 -9.25 -7.51
C ILE A 49 -12.13 -9.51 -7.56
N ALA A 50 -11.37 -8.76 -8.36
CA ALA A 50 -9.92 -8.91 -8.41
C ALA A 50 -9.29 -8.58 -7.03
N LEU A 51 -9.67 -7.47 -6.42
CA LEU A 51 -9.15 -7.04 -5.12
C LEU A 51 -9.54 -7.97 -3.97
N CYS A 52 -10.76 -8.49 -3.94
CA CYS A 52 -11.18 -9.47 -2.92
C CYS A 52 -10.34 -10.76 -2.97
N ARG A 53 -9.80 -11.13 -4.14
CA ARG A 53 -8.95 -12.32 -4.27
C ARG A 53 -7.53 -12.06 -3.77
N THR A 54 -7.05 -10.83 -3.92
CA THR A 54 -5.64 -10.47 -3.68
C THR A 54 -5.38 -9.85 -2.34
N LEU A 55 -6.33 -9.11 -1.78
CA LEU A 55 -6.23 -8.58 -0.42
C LEU A 55 -6.51 -9.69 0.59
N LYS A 56 -5.66 -9.81 1.59
CA LYS A 56 -5.82 -10.76 2.71
C LYS A 56 -5.88 -10.03 4.04
N GLY A 57 -6.43 -10.70 5.06
CA GLY A 57 -6.45 -10.20 6.43
C GLY A 57 -7.15 -8.84 6.57
N GLN A 58 -6.51 -7.91 7.28
CA GLN A 58 -7.08 -6.58 7.52
C GLN A 58 -7.42 -5.79 6.25
N ALA A 59 -6.70 -6.02 5.15
CA ALA A 59 -6.98 -5.34 3.88
C ALA A 59 -8.31 -5.78 3.24
N CYS A 60 -8.67 -7.06 3.38
CA CYS A 60 -9.95 -7.58 2.86
C CYS A 60 -11.14 -7.07 3.69
N THR A 61 -11.00 -7.05 5.01
CA THR A 61 -12.00 -6.47 5.91
C THR A 61 -12.20 -4.98 5.63
N TRP A 62 -11.10 -4.23 5.44
CA TRP A 62 -11.15 -2.81 5.09
C TRP A 62 -11.84 -2.57 3.74
N LEU A 63 -11.52 -3.36 2.72
CA LEU A 63 -12.12 -3.25 1.39
C LEU A 63 -13.65 -3.38 1.45
N SER A 64 -14.15 -4.30 2.27
CA SER A 64 -15.59 -4.53 2.43
C SER A 64 -16.34 -3.34 3.06
N LEU A 65 -15.65 -2.48 3.80
CA LEU A 65 -16.23 -1.30 4.44
C LEU A 65 -16.27 -0.07 3.53
N ILE A 66 -15.37 -0.01 2.55
CA ILE A 66 -15.16 1.17 1.70
C ILE A 66 -15.63 0.98 0.26
N SER A 67 -15.97 -0.25 -0.15
CA SER A 67 -16.39 -0.56 -1.51
C SER A 67 -17.81 -0.05 -1.83
N PHE A 68 -17.96 0.62 -2.98
CA PHE A 68 -19.25 1.05 -3.55
C PHE A 68 -19.33 0.73 -5.06
N TYR A 69 -20.54 0.82 -5.63
CA TYR A 69 -20.88 0.21 -6.93
C TYR A 69 -20.08 0.74 -8.14
N ASP A 70 -19.71 2.03 -8.19
CA ASP A 70 -18.96 2.62 -9.31
C ASP A 70 -17.49 2.95 -8.98
N MET A 71 -16.98 2.43 -7.87
CA MET A 71 -15.65 2.78 -7.37
C MET A 71 -14.56 2.52 -8.41
N THR A 72 -13.78 3.56 -8.69
CA THR A 72 -12.66 3.48 -9.63
C THR A 72 -11.37 3.05 -8.93
N TRP A 73 -10.43 2.47 -9.69
CA TRP A 73 -9.09 2.14 -9.16
C TRP A 73 -8.38 3.36 -8.60
N SER A 74 -8.52 4.53 -9.22
CA SER A 74 -7.88 5.77 -8.77
C SER A 74 -8.35 6.21 -7.38
N GLU A 75 -9.65 6.13 -7.11
CA GLU A 75 -10.21 6.47 -5.80
C GLU A 75 -9.82 5.44 -4.75
N LEU A 76 -9.87 4.15 -5.11
CA LEU A 76 -9.47 3.09 -4.20
C LEU A 76 -7.99 3.20 -3.84
N LYS A 77 -7.12 3.44 -4.83
CA LYS A 77 -5.69 3.68 -4.63
C LYS A 77 -5.44 4.82 -3.66
N LYS A 78 -6.13 5.96 -3.79
CA LYS A 78 -6.01 7.09 -2.85
C LYS A 78 -6.36 6.68 -1.42
N ASN A 79 -7.48 5.99 -1.24
CA ASN A 79 -7.92 5.51 0.08
C ASN A 79 -6.97 4.44 0.65
N PHE A 80 -6.43 3.57 -0.22
CA PHE A 80 -5.51 2.51 0.14
C PHE A 80 -4.17 3.08 0.61
N ILE A 81 -3.64 4.07 -0.11
CA ILE A 81 -2.46 4.84 0.28
C ILE A 81 -2.69 5.49 1.65
N ALA A 82 -3.78 6.23 1.83
CA ALA A 82 -4.06 6.89 3.11
C ALA A 82 -4.14 5.91 4.29
N ARG A 83 -4.60 4.68 4.04
CA ARG A 83 -4.82 3.66 5.08
C ARG A 83 -3.59 2.83 5.41
N PHE A 84 -2.82 2.43 4.39
CA PHE A 84 -1.73 1.46 4.49
C PHE A 84 -0.35 2.09 4.25
N GLU A 85 -0.25 3.15 3.46
CA GLU A 85 0.98 3.90 3.27
C GLU A 85 1.26 4.87 4.42
N CYS A 86 0.48 4.88 5.51
CA CYS A 86 0.79 5.65 6.71
C CYS A 86 1.78 4.86 7.58
N PRO A 87 3.10 5.12 7.47
CA PRO A 87 4.11 4.31 8.12
C PRO A 87 4.59 5.13 9.31
N VAL A 88 4.15 4.74 10.51
CA VAL A 88 4.54 5.39 11.75
C VAL A 88 3.87 6.76 11.95
N THR A 89 3.01 6.86 12.99
CA THR A 89 2.49 8.17 13.40
C THR A 89 3.66 9.05 13.85
N PRO A 90 3.59 10.39 13.75
CA PRO A 90 4.66 11.26 14.23
C PRO A 90 5.08 10.94 15.68
N ALA A 91 4.11 10.57 16.52
CA ALA A 91 4.35 10.12 17.88
C ALA A 91 5.13 8.79 17.94
N ALA A 92 4.72 7.76 17.20
CA ALA A 92 5.43 6.48 17.16
C ALA A 92 6.86 6.64 16.60
N PHE A 93 7.05 7.55 15.64
CA PHE A 93 8.34 7.83 15.03
C PHE A 93 9.28 8.48 16.04
N LEU A 94 8.78 9.45 16.81
CA LEU A 94 9.53 10.07 17.90
C LEU A 94 9.83 9.09 19.03
N ILE A 95 8.92 8.17 19.35
CA ILE A 95 9.13 7.13 20.35
C ILE A 95 10.23 6.16 19.90
N ASP A 96 10.17 5.67 18.67
CA ASP A 96 11.19 4.77 18.10
C ASP A 96 12.55 5.47 17.99
N MET A 97 12.56 6.75 17.62
CA MET A 97 13.77 7.57 17.60
C MET A 97 14.36 7.77 18.99
N ASN A 98 13.53 8.05 20.00
CA ASN A 98 13.96 8.24 21.38
C ASN A 98 14.47 6.94 22.02
N ASN A 99 13.88 5.81 21.66
CA ASN A 99 14.30 4.49 22.12
C ASN A 99 15.50 3.92 21.34
N GLY A 100 15.87 4.55 20.22
CA GLY A 100 17.00 4.16 19.40
C GLY A 100 18.34 4.50 20.06
N PHE A 101 19.23 3.51 20.12
CA PHE A 101 20.62 3.70 20.53
C PHE A 101 21.55 3.43 19.34
N PRO A 102 22.68 4.15 19.22
CA PRO A 102 23.68 3.83 18.22
C PRO A 102 24.18 2.40 18.41
N VAL A 103 24.32 1.67 17.31
CA VAL A 103 24.85 0.30 17.33
C VAL A 103 26.31 0.33 17.80
N GLU A 104 26.78 -0.71 18.49
CA GLU A 104 28.19 -0.81 18.91
C GLU A 104 29.13 -0.56 17.71
N ASN A 105 30.10 0.34 17.89
CA ASN A 105 31.03 0.84 16.87
C ASN A 105 30.43 1.67 15.71
N GLN A 106 29.18 2.12 15.78
CA GLN A 106 28.66 3.08 14.81
C GLN A 106 29.29 4.47 15.00
N CYS A 107 29.71 5.10 13.91
CA CYS A 107 30.17 6.49 13.93
C CYS A 107 29.01 7.41 14.34
N ILE A 108 29.19 8.19 15.42
CA ILE A 108 28.17 9.11 15.95
C ILE A 108 27.74 10.13 14.89
N ALA A 109 28.68 10.60 14.05
CA ALA A 109 28.36 11.50 12.95
C ALA A 109 27.42 10.83 11.93
N ALA A 110 27.68 9.57 11.56
CA ALA A 110 26.81 8.82 10.65
C ALA A 110 25.44 8.53 11.27
N TYR A 111 25.38 8.19 12.56
CA TYR A 111 24.12 8.03 13.29
C TYR A 111 23.31 9.34 13.31
N SER A 112 23.94 10.46 13.65
CA SER A 112 23.30 11.78 13.67
C SER A 112 22.79 12.21 12.27
N ALA A 113 23.55 11.91 11.22
CA ALA A 113 23.12 12.16 9.84
C ALA A 113 21.92 11.29 9.44
N GLY A 114 21.89 10.02 9.88
CA GLY A 114 20.75 9.12 9.70
C GLY A 114 19.49 9.64 10.39
N LEU A 115 19.61 10.08 11.65
CA LEU A 115 18.50 10.70 12.38
C LEU A 115 17.97 11.95 11.66
N MET A 116 18.86 12.86 11.26
CA MET A 116 18.48 14.07 10.53
C MET A 116 17.80 13.77 9.20
N THR A 117 18.28 12.76 8.47
CA THR A 117 17.67 12.32 7.20
C THR A 117 16.25 11.77 7.43
N SER A 118 16.06 10.99 8.49
CA SER A 118 14.74 10.44 8.86
C SER A 118 13.75 11.54 9.26
N VAL A 119 14.19 12.61 9.91
CA VAL A 119 13.33 13.77 10.24
C VAL A 119 13.07 14.66 9.03
N MET A 120 14.08 14.92 8.20
CA MET A 120 13.98 15.89 7.11
C MET A 120 13.28 15.33 5.87
N SER A 121 13.39 14.02 5.60
CA SER A 121 12.80 13.42 4.39
C SER A 121 11.27 13.52 4.33
N PRO A 122 10.48 13.37 5.41
CA PRO A 122 9.05 13.62 5.40
C PRO A 122 8.75 15.11 5.35
N TRP A 123 9.53 15.94 6.07
CA TRP A 123 9.34 17.39 6.17
C TRP A 123 9.46 18.11 4.82
N LYS A 124 10.29 17.60 3.90
CA LYS A 124 10.41 18.12 2.53
C LYS A 124 9.08 18.09 1.75
N ASN A 125 8.16 17.20 2.12
CA ASN A 125 6.85 17.07 1.48
C ASN A 125 5.75 17.89 2.19
N PHE A 126 6.06 18.53 3.31
CA PHE A 126 5.18 19.49 3.99
C PHE A 126 5.57 20.91 3.55
N THR A 127 5.12 21.33 2.38
CA THR A 127 5.17 22.74 1.99
C THR A 127 4.07 23.52 2.70
N THR A 128 4.38 24.74 3.11
CA THR A 128 3.48 25.70 3.76
C THR A 128 2.16 25.84 2.98
N GLU A 129 1.05 25.76 3.73
CA GLU A 129 -0.29 26.13 3.30
C GLU A 129 -0.39 27.59 2.87
#